data_AF-A0AA39NAT1-F1
#
_entry.id   AF-A0AA39NAT1-F1
#
_cell.length_a   1.000
_cell.length_b   1.000
_cell.length_c   1.000
_cell.angle_alpha   90.00
_cell.angle_beta   90.00
_cell.angle_gamma   90.00
#
_symmetry.space_group_name_H-M   'P 1'
#
loop_
_entity.id
_entity.type
_entity.pdbx_description
1 polymer ?
#
loop_
_entity_poly.entity_id
_entity_poly.type
_entity_poly.pdbx_seq_one_letter_code
_entity_poly.pdbx_strand_id
1 'polypeptide(L)'
;MGIYDVLDVVSRNLAAIGGITFEAFEALPYKPLPDIPDASYTILHFSTTNKFPVKEKTPANANQTLHETCQKAFGSTGALKFEYLNEETNANKQCILTITRPNGSMRSYQSDANFTRKAEAKAQVCERAIEHDALKFIVEGESKISGHLALLENESKLDEGIPGKDPKVKAIEDWCEESKLLIQWYDVTSKDGELHGAAIRILATSHSFRVYSTPALYKDVTEAKAACAGVAIADGALKFTGDASLPAAPLVGRMTLQEFYDLLPRPLPEPSLAKQNVSEVQAVGWLNQTVQSTRGSQLQAEYMPFTENSLSGYLLRIDRPDPKECKSYIVDARFHKRGDAKTAVALMAVSQGVGEWLKKVARDVNKITQEMKRIKDTFLPKLNKECQISNGEQPTFECKSQRDAWSCTLRVNLSPTKGQRDLREFSVPTQYRNQSDAKVAVCCKAANENLIELLRFRREPSFPQYLEAKKRKQQDDEIEPSSKRQKVAQSQTQASNDNKRLKAQNAHLPARPHGRFPYPPPSYPRYMAPPSPPSSNPPSFTPYMPLQRPYRAPPPNHRP
;
A
#
# COMPACT_ATOMS: atom_id res chain seq x y z
N MET A 1 28.84 10.87 -30.05
CA MET A 1 29.04 9.42 -30.07
C MET A 1 27.99 8.83 -30.97
N GLY A 2 28.41 8.17 -32.05
CA GLY A 2 27.50 7.37 -32.86
C GLY A 2 27.03 6.15 -32.06
N ILE A 3 25.91 5.56 -32.44
CA ILE A 3 25.40 4.31 -31.84
C ILE A 3 26.49 3.21 -31.83
N TYR A 4 27.36 3.21 -32.84
CA TYR A 4 28.49 2.30 -32.96
C TYR A 4 29.56 2.50 -31.88
N ASP A 5 29.82 3.73 -31.41
CA ASP A 5 30.79 3.98 -30.33
C ASP A 5 30.31 3.40 -29.00
N VAL A 6 29.00 3.39 -28.77
CA VAL A 6 28.39 2.88 -27.54
C VAL A 6 28.46 1.35 -27.49
N LEU A 7 28.19 0.68 -28.60
CA LEU A 7 28.27 -0.79 -28.71
C LEU A 7 29.69 -1.32 -28.52
N ASP A 8 30.67 -0.55 -28.98
CA ASP A 8 32.10 -0.88 -28.84
C ASP A 8 32.57 -0.82 -27.38
N VAL A 9 32.10 0.19 -26.64
CA VAL A 9 32.39 0.33 -25.21
C VAL A 9 31.70 -0.77 -24.40
N VAL A 10 30.45 -1.11 -24.71
CA VAL A 10 29.72 -2.21 -24.05
C VAL A 10 30.42 -3.54 -24.30
N SER A 11 30.83 -3.82 -25.53
CA SER A 11 31.51 -5.07 -25.89
C SER A 11 32.85 -5.22 -25.16
N ARG A 12 33.65 -4.15 -25.07
CA ARG A 12 34.90 -4.16 -24.29
C ARG A 12 34.68 -4.37 -22.79
N ASN A 13 33.64 -3.75 -22.23
CA ASN A 13 33.31 -3.92 -20.81
C ASN A 13 32.83 -5.33 -20.49
N LEU A 14 32.04 -5.95 -21.37
CA LEU A 14 31.62 -7.35 -21.23
C LEU A 14 32.81 -8.30 -21.34
N ALA A 15 33.72 -8.08 -22.29
CA ALA A 15 34.96 -8.86 -22.38
C ALA A 15 35.84 -8.75 -21.12
N ALA A 16 35.93 -7.55 -20.52
CA ALA A 16 36.70 -7.32 -19.30
C ALA A 16 36.19 -8.10 -18.07
N ILE A 17 34.90 -8.47 -18.04
CA ILE A 17 34.31 -9.27 -16.96
C ILE A 17 34.17 -10.77 -17.33
N GLY A 18 34.85 -11.22 -18.38
CA GLY A 18 34.84 -12.62 -18.82
C GLY A 18 33.68 -12.99 -19.74
N GLY A 19 32.97 -12.01 -20.30
CA GLY A 19 32.03 -12.23 -21.39
C GLY A 19 32.78 -12.69 -22.65
N ILE A 20 32.33 -13.78 -23.24
CA ILE A 20 32.86 -14.31 -24.50
C ILE A 20 31.96 -13.92 -25.66
N THR A 21 32.55 -13.77 -26.84
CA THR A 21 31.77 -13.56 -28.07
C THR A 21 30.97 -14.82 -28.39
N PHE A 22 29.89 -14.65 -29.16
CA PHE A 22 29.07 -15.77 -29.61
C PHE A 22 29.90 -16.81 -30.39
N GLU A 23 30.79 -16.36 -31.26
CA GLU A 23 31.73 -17.24 -31.99
C GLU A 23 32.69 -17.99 -31.07
N ALA A 24 33.14 -17.36 -29.97
CA ALA A 24 33.98 -18.02 -28.98
C ALA A 24 33.19 -19.03 -28.14
N PHE A 25 31.90 -18.76 -27.89
CA PHE A 25 30.99 -19.72 -27.25
C PHE A 25 30.74 -20.94 -28.14
N GLU A 26 30.52 -20.74 -29.44
CA GLU A 26 30.36 -21.85 -30.41
C GLU A 26 31.64 -22.67 -30.60
N ALA A 27 32.81 -22.04 -30.46
CA ALA A 27 34.10 -22.71 -30.54
C ALA A 27 34.48 -23.50 -29.26
N LEU A 28 33.72 -23.37 -28.17
CA LEU A 28 33.98 -24.16 -26.97
C LEU A 28 33.65 -25.64 -27.26
N PRO A 29 34.57 -26.58 -26.98
CA PRO A 29 34.28 -27.99 -27.14
C PRO A 29 33.12 -28.34 -26.21
N TYR A 30 31.99 -28.74 -26.79
CA TYR A 30 30.84 -29.24 -26.06
C TYR A 30 31.29 -30.40 -25.16
N LYS A 31 31.45 -30.13 -23.88
CA LYS A 31 31.60 -31.17 -22.87
C LYS A 31 30.18 -31.55 -22.46
N PRO A 32 29.67 -32.74 -22.83
CA PRO A 32 28.44 -33.22 -22.24
C PRO A 32 28.60 -33.17 -20.72
N LEU A 33 27.59 -32.60 -20.04
CA LEU A 33 27.51 -32.66 -18.59
C LEU A 33 27.66 -34.15 -18.19
N PRO A 34 28.45 -34.46 -17.15
CA PRO A 34 28.58 -35.85 -16.70
C PRO A 34 27.19 -36.41 -16.44
N ASP A 35 26.91 -37.58 -17.01
CA ASP A 35 25.67 -38.31 -16.76
C ASP A 35 25.45 -38.36 -15.26
N ILE A 36 24.38 -37.69 -14.81
CA ILE A 36 23.93 -37.78 -13.43
C ILE A 36 23.59 -39.27 -13.25
N PRO A 37 24.27 -40.01 -12.37
CA PRO A 37 23.99 -41.43 -12.22
C PRO A 37 22.52 -41.58 -11.86
N ASP A 38 21.84 -42.43 -12.65
CA ASP A 38 20.47 -42.86 -12.41
C ASP A 38 20.28 -43.09 -10.92
N ALA A 39 19.49 -42.23 -10.27
CA ALA A 39 19.02 -42.46 -8.92
C ALA A 39 17.93 -43.54 -8.99
N SER A 40 18.32 -44.75 -9.39
CA SER A 40 17.61 -45.98 -9.08
C SER A 40 17.69 -46.17 -7.57
N TYR A 41 16.74 -45.56 -6.85
CA TYR A 41 16.54 -45.86 -5.45
C TYR A 41 16.21 -47.35 -5.32
N THR A 42 17.15 -48.10 -4.78
CA THR A 42 16.91 -49.45 -4.25
C THR A 42 15.83 -49.34 -3.18
N ILE A 43 14.60 -49.74 -3.53
CA ILE A 43 13.54 -50.01 -2.57
C ILE A 43 14.00 -51.21 -1.74
N LEU A 44 14.57 -50.96 -0.57
CA LEU A 44 14.73 -51.98 0.45
C LEU A 44 13.34 -52.28 1.01
N HIS A 45 12.75 -53.37 0.51
CA HIS A 45 11.62 -54.04 1.12
C HIS A 45 12.02 -54.55 2.50
N PHE A 46 11.54 -53.91 3.56
CA PHE A 46 11.43 -54.54 4.87
C PHE A 46 9.96 -54.75 5.17
N SER A 47 9.50 -55.97 4.91
CA SER A 47 8.20 -56.45 5.40
C SER A 47 8.24 -56.56 6.93
N THR A 48 7.36 -55.77 7.56
CA THR A 48 6.52 -56.12 8.71
C THR A 48 6.93 -57.36 9.52
N THR A 49 7.21 -57.15 10.81
CA THR A 49 6.27 -57.47 11.89
C THR A 49 6.84 -56.94 13.21
N ASN A 50 6.14 -56.00 13.85
CA ASN A 50 6.00 -56.03 15.31
C ASN A 50 4.72 -55.29 15.70
N LYS A 51 3.73 -56.08 16.09
CA LYS A 51 2.61 -55.62 16.90
C LYS A 51 3.19 -55.23 18.25
N PHE A 52 3.16 -53.95 18.59
CA PHE A 52 3.21 -53.55 19.99
C PHE A 52 1.79 -53.19 20.43
N PRO A 53 1.17 -53.97 21.31
CA PRO A 53 0.10 -53.46 22.15
C PRO A 53 0.73 -52.65 23.30
N VAL A 54 -0.15 -52.06 24.11
CA VAL A 54 0.08 -51.43 25.43
C VAL A 54 0.05 -49.90 25.38
N LYS A 55 -1.07 -49.33 25.87
CA LYS A 55 -1.08 -48.01 26.52
C LYS A 55 -0.06 -48.07 27.65
N GLU A 56 1.17 -47.66 27.37
CA GLU A 56 2.20 -47.49 28.38
C GLU A 56 1.73 -46.43 29.36
N LYS A 57 1.75 -46.76 30.66
CA LYS A 57 1.55 -45.78 31.73
C LYS A 57 2.51 -44.63 31.47
N THR A 58 1.99 -43.42 31.33
CA THR A 58 2.77 -42.18 31.25
C THR A 58 3.83 -42.24 32.36
N PRO A 59 5.13 -42.13 32.03
CA PRO A 59 6.18 -42.26 33.02
C PRO A 59 5.96 -41.19 34.08
N ALA A 60 5.95 -41.60 35.36
CA ALA A 60 5.62 -40.73 36.50
C ALA A 60 6.53 -39.49 36.63
N ASN A 61 7.57 -39.36 35.80
CA ASN A 61 8.44 -38.18 35.69
C ASN A 61 8.84 -37.90 34.22
N ALA A 62 7.91 -37.40 33.40
CA ALA A 62 8.17 -36.99 32.01
C ALA A 62 9.35 -36.01 31.87
N ASN A 63 9.46 -35.03 32.77
CA ASN A 63 10.55 -34.06 32.79
C ASN A 63 11.93 -34.72 33.00
N GLN A 64 12.02 -35.68 33.93
CA GLN A 64 13.26 -36.42 34.19
C GLN A 64 13.66 -37.25 32.97
N THR A 65 12.69 -37.90 32.34
CA THR A 65 12.91 -38.72 31.13
C THR A 65 13.50 -37.90 29.99
N LEU A 66 12.99 -36.69 29.74
CA LEU A 66 13.53 -35.77 28.74
C LEU A 66 14.96 -35.32 29.07
N HIS A 67 15.22 -34.98 30.34
CA HIS A 67 16.56 -34.58 30.79
C HIS A 67 17.58 -35.72 30.65
N GLU A 68 17.25 -36.94 31.06
CA GLU A 68 18.10 -38.13 30.91
C GLU A 68 18.37 -38.43 29.44
N THR A 69 17.35 -38.31 28.59
CA THR A 69 17.48 -38.55 27.15
C THR A 69 18.37 -37.49 26.49
N CYS A 70 18.23 -36.21 26.85
CA CYS A 70 19.12 -35.14 26.38
C CYS A 70 20.56 -35.33 26.88
N GLN A 71 20.74 -35.70 28.15
CA GLN A 71 22.06 -35.96 28.70
C GLN A 71 22.73 -37.13 27.99
N LYS A 72 21.98 -38.18 27.65
CA LYS A 72 22.48 -39.34 26.92
C LYS A 72 22.78 -39.03 25.44
N ALA A 73 21.94 -38.25 24.76
CA ALA A 73 22.08 -37.96 23.34
C ALA A 73 23.08 -36.82 23.03
N PHE A 74 23.11 -35.78 23.87
CA PHE A 74 23.89 -34.56 23.62
C PHE A 74 25.03 -34.36 24.62
N GLY A 75 25.13 -35.17 25.68
CA GLY A 75 26.09 -34.96 26.76
C GLY A 75 25.77 -33.76 27.66
N SER A 76 24.64 -33.10 27.45
CA SER A 76 24.22 -31.91 28.20
C SER A 76 22.71 -31.82 28.33
N THR A 77 22.23 -31.37 29.49
CA THR A 77 20.82 -31.02 29.74
C THR A 77 20.45 -29.64 29.23
N GLY A 78 21.42 -28.83 28.77
CA GLY A 78 21.20 -27.46 28.30
C GLY A 78 20.41 -27.33 26.99
N ALA A 79 20.11 -28.46 26.33
CA ALA A 79 19.27 -28.50 25.14
C ALA A 79 17.78 -28.20 25.41
N LEU A 80 17.33 -28.34 26.66
CA LEU A 80 15.95 -28.09 27.07
C LEU A 80 15.82 -26.67 27.65
N LYS A 81 15.10 -25.80 26.96
CA LYS A 81 14.79 -24.44 27.41
C LYS A 81 13.32 -24.33 27.76
N PHE A 82 13.02 -23.94 29.00
CA PHE A 82 11.66 -23.68 29.46
C PHE A 82 11.40 -22.18 29.54
N GLU A 83 10.35 -21.71 28.89
CA GLU A 83 9.86 -20.33 28.96
C GLU A 83 8.47 -20.33 29.57
N TYR A 84 8.20 -19.43 30.52
CA TYR A 84 6.88 -19.31 31.16
C TYR A 84 6.18 -18.06 30.63
N LEU A 85 4.99 -18.23 30.09
CA LEU A 85 4.12 -17.12 29.69
C LEU A 85 3.22 -16.75 30.88
N ASN A 86 2.81 -15.47 30.92
CA ASN A 86 1.93 -14.90 31.96
C ASN A 86 2.50 -14.98 33.39
N GLU A 87 3.79 -14.71 33.59
CA GLU A 87 4.40 -14.73 34.93
C GLU A 87 3.78 -13.72 35.91
N GLU A 88 3.22 -12.63 35.40
CA GLU A 88 2.65 -11.53 36.20
C GLU A 88 1.23 -11.84 36.73
N THR A 89 0.53 -12.82 36.13
CA THR A 89 -0.85 -13.15 36.50
C THR A 89 -0.87 -14.39 37.39
N ASN A 90 -1.58 -14.32 38.53
CA ASN A 90 -1.71 -15.45 39.44
C ASN A 90 -2.53 -16.63 38.88
N ALA A 91 -3.23 -16.41 37.76
CA ALA A 91 -3.99 -17.41 37.02
C ALA A 91 -3.44 -17.56 35.59
N ASN A 92 -3.65 -18.73 34.99
CA ASN A 92 -3.32 -19.04 33.59
C ASN A 92 -1.83 -19.07 33.26
N LYS A 93 -1.04 -19.75 34.11
CA LYS A 93 0.37 -20.00 33.84
C LYS A 93 0.49 -21.00 32.72
N GLN A 94 1.37 -20.69 31.77
CA GLN A 94 1.65 -21.53 30.62
C GLN A 94 3.15 -21.71 30.47
N CYS A 95 3.58 -22.87 30.00
CA CYS A 95 4.99 -23.20 29.79
C CYS A 95 5.22 -23.64 28.35
N ILE A 96 6.27 -23.09 27.74
CA ILE A 96 6.80 -23.50 26.45
C ILE A 96 8.11 -24.25 26.71
N LEU A 97 8.22 -25.48 26.21
CA LEU A 97 9.45 -26.27 26.19
C LEU A 97 10.04 -26.21 24.78
N THR A 98 11.25 -25.69 24.63
CA THR A 98 12.02 -25.72 23.39
C THR A 98 13.21 -26.66 23.52
N ILE A 99 13.31 -27.63 22.60
CA ILE A 99 14.38 -28.62 22.53
C ILE A 99 15.28 -28.25 21.36
N THR A 100 16.53 -27.89 21.63
CA THR A 100 17.52 -27.50 20.61
C THR A 100 18.62 -28.54 20.50
N ARG A 101 18.75 -29.16 19.33
CA ARG A 101 19.83 -30.11 19.05
C ARG A 101 21.15 -29.36 18.75
N PRO A 102 22.32 -29.99 18.94
CA PRO A 102 23.62 -29.40 18.58
C PRO A 102 23.77 -29.03 17.10
N ASN A 103 22.97 -29.64 16.21
CA ASN A 103 22.94 -29.32 14.78
C ASN A 103 22.09 -28.07 14.45
N GLY A 104 21.51 -27.41 15.46
CA GLY A 104 20.66 -26.22 15.30
C GLY A 104 19.18 -26.51 15.04
N SER A 105 18.77 -27.77 14.84
CA SER A 105 17.34 -28.10 14.73
C SER A 105 16.61 -27.92 16.06
N MET A 106 15.38 -27.41 16.00
CA MET A 106 14.61 -27.03 17.18
C MET A 106 13.17 -27.51 17.08
N ARG A 107 12.61 -27.97 18.20
CA ARG A 107 11.16 -28.20 18.35
C ARG A 107 10.65 -27.55 19.62
N SER A 108 9.46 -26.96 19.55
CA SER A 108 8.82 -26.32 20.70
C SER A 108 7.46 -26.95 20.97
N TYR A 109 7.14 -27.10 22.25
CA TYR A 109 5.90 -27.67 22.76
C TYR A 109 5.30 -26.70 23.78
N GLN A 110 3.97 -26.66 23.90
CA GLN A 110 3.28 -25.70 24.75
C GLN A 110 2.22 -26.38 25.63
N SER A 111 2.21 -26.02 26.93
CA SER A 111 1.17 -26.44 27.87
C SER A 111 -0.14 -25.70 27.61
N ASP A 112 -1.24 -26.16 28.19
CA ASP A 112 -2.48 -25.39 28.26
C ASP A 112 -2.31 -24.15 29.16
N ALA A 113 -3.18 -23.17 28.96
CA ALA A 113 -3.19 -21.91 29.72
C ALA A 113 -4.06 -21.99 30.99
N ASN A 114 -4.24 -23.18 31.58
CA ASN A 114 -5.19 -23.42 32.67
C ASN A 114 -4.53 -23.72 34.03
N PHE A 115 -3.20 -23.59 34.14
CA PHE A 115 -2.48 -23.96 35.37
C PHE A 115 -2.31 -22.79 36.33
N THR A 116 -2.42 -23.08 37.62
CA THR A 116 -2.16 -22.11 38.70
C THR A 116 -0.71 -22.15 39.17
N ARG A 117 0.00 -23.28 38.94
CA ARG A 117 1.39 -23.50 39.38
C ARG A 117 2.31 -23.73 38.17
N LYS A 118 3.51 -23.11 38.20
CA LYS A 118 4.53 -23.27 37.14
C LYS A 118 4.96 -24.73 36.99
N ALA A 119 5.04 -25.48 38.10
CA ALA A 119 5.42 -26.89 38.11
C ALA A 119 4.43 -27.77 37.34
N GLU A 120 3.12 -27.50 37.41
CA GLU A 120 2.09 -28.24 36.69
C GLU A 120 2.15 -27.96 35.18
N ALA A 121 2.26 -26.68 34.79
CA ALA A 121 2.46 -26.30 33.39
C ALA A 121 3.74 -26.93 32.80
N LYS A 122 4.83 -26.96 33.59
CA LYS A 122 6.07 -27.61 33.21
C LYS A 122 5.92 -29.13 33.05
N ALA A 123 5.21 -29.80 33.97
CA ALA A 123 4.96 -31.23 33.90
C ALA A 123 4.15 -31.57 32.64
N GLN A 124 3.05 -30.84 32.39
CA GLN A 124 2.18 -31.08 31.26
C GLN A 124 2.90 -30.86 29.91
N VAL A 125 3.70 -29.80 29.76
CA VAL A 125 4.43 -29.60 28.50
C VAL A 125 5.46 -30.71 28.24
N CYS A 126 6.05 -31.29 29.29
CA CYS A 126 6.94 -32.44 29.14
C CYS A 126 6.18 -33.70 28.71
N GLU A 127 4.99 -33.93 29.26
CA GLU A 127 4.13 -35.06 28.86
C GLU A 127 3.73 -34.93 27.38
N ARG A 128 3.24 -33.75 26.98
CA ARG A 128 2.93 -33.45 25.57
C ARG A 128 4.12 -33.62 24.66
N ALA A 129 5.30 -33.16 25.07
CA ALA A 129 6.50 -33.32 24.26
C ALA A 129 6.79 -34.81 24.00
N ILE A 130 6.70 -35.66 25.03
CA ILE A 130 6.88 -37.11 24.88
C ILE A 130 5.79 -37.71 23.97
N GLU A 131 4.53 -37.31 24.15
CA GLU A 131 3.41 -37.73 23.31
C GLU A 131 3.62 -37.39 21.82
N HIS A 132 4.24 -36.25 21.53
CA HIS A 132 4.62 -35.81 20.19
C HIS A 132 6.05 -36.20 19.79
N ASP A 133 6.49 -37.40 20.21
CA ASP A 133 7.74 -38.04 19.81
C ASP A 133 9.01 -37.20 20.07
N ALA A 134 9.03 -36.35 21.10
CA ALA A 134 10.23 -35.57 21.45
C ALA A 134 11.44 -36.46 21.75
N LEU A 135 11.22 -37.64 22.35
CA LEU A 135 12.30 -38.60 22.63
C LEU A 135 12.96 -39.08 21.33
N LYS A 136 12.16 -39.38 20.31
CA LYS A 136 12.66 -39.78 18.99
C LYS A 136 13.37 -38.62 18.30
N PHE A 137 12.81 -37.42 18.38
CA PHE A 137 13.47 -36.21 17.88
C PHE A 137 14.82 -35.96 18.55
N ILE A 138 14.98 -36.22 19.85
CA ILE A 138 16.24 -36.05 20.58
C ILE A 138 17.28 -37.08 20.13
N VAL A 139 16.89 -38.33 19.91
CA VAL A 139 17.82 -39.41 19.55
C VAL A 139 18.15 -39.39 18.05
N GLU A 140 17.13 -39.47 17.19
CA GLU A 140 17.28 -39.74 15.76
C GLU A 140 17.36 -38.47 14.90
N GLY A 141 16.74 -37.38 15.35
CA GLY A 141 16.70 -36.10 14.65
C GLY A 141 15.44 -35.96 13.83
N GLU A 142 15.39 -35.00 12.91
CA GLU A 142 14.32 -34.98 11.91
C GLU A 142 14.52 -36.12 10.92
N SER A 143 13.98 -37.29 11.27
CA SER A 143 13.67 -38.30 10.25
C SER A 143 12.77 -37.61 9.22
N LYS A 144 13.02 -37.80 7.92
CA LYS A 144 12.27 -37.27 6.76
C LYS A 144 10.78 -37.68 6.71
N ILE A 145 10.22 -38.12 7.82
CA ILE A 145 8.81 -38.36 8.05
C ILE A 145 8.14 -36.99 8.03
N SER A 146 7.49 -36.70 6.90
CA SER A 146 6.40 -35.75 6.70
C SER A 146 6.10 -34.89 7.93
N GLY A 147 6.85 -33.80 8.07
CA GLY A 147 6.62 -32.79 9.10
C GLY A 147 5.31 -32.06 8.82
N HIS A 148 4.21 -32.68 9.20
CA HIS A 148 2.98 -31.97 9.48
C HIS A 148 3.26 -31.07 10.68
N LEU A 149 3.38 -29.77 10.38
CA LEU A 149 3.04 -28.61 11.20
C LEU A 149 2.42 -28.91 12.59
N ALA A 150 3.24 -29.29 13.57
CA ALA A 150 2.84 -29.28 14.98
C ALA A 150 3.04 -27.90 15.65
N LEU A 151 3.22 -26.84 14.86
CA LEU A 151 3.33 -25.45 15.31
C LEU A 151 2.41 -24.60 14.44
N LEU A 152 1.11 -24.72 14.72
CA LEU A 152 -0.03 -23.81 14.46
C LEU A 152 -1.38 -24.55 14.42
N GLU A 153 -1.46 -25.80 14.86
CA GLU A 153 -2.71 -26.33 15.40
C GLU A 153 -2.91 -25.76 16.82
N ASN A 154 -3.20 -24.46 16.88
CA ASN A 154 -4.28 -24.10 17.79
C ASN A 154 -5.46 -24.89 17.25
N GLU A 155 -5.84 -25.95 17.95
CA GLU A 155 -7.11 -26.62 17.75
C GLU A 155 -8.19 -25.54 17.79
N SER A 156 -8.50 -25.03 16.60
CA SER A 156 -9.86 -24.69 16.25
C SER A 156 -10.61 -25.94 16.65
N LYS A 157 -11.29 -25.90 17.80
CA LYS A 157 -12.28 -26.89 18.15
C LYS A 157 -12.97 -27.25 16.84
N LEU A 158 -12.93 -28.54 16.49
CA LEU A 158 -13.76 -29.11 15.44
C LEU A 158 -15.18 -28.66 15.75
N ASP A 159 -15.56 -27.54 15.16
CA ASP A 159 -16.87 -26.93 15.25
C ASP A 159 -17.67 -27.67 14.19
N GLU A 160 -17.90 -28.95 14.47
CA GLU A 160 -18.80 -29.85 13.75
C GLU A 160 -20.22 -29.28 13.88
N GLY A 161 -20.51 -28.26 13.07
CA GLY A 161 -21.79 -27.56 13.13
C GLY A 161 -21.80 -26.16 12.53
N ILE A 162 -20.67 -25.57 12.12
CA ILE A 162 -20.74 -24.25 11.47
C ILE A 162 -21.42 -24.39 10.09
N PRO A 163 -22.52 -23.65 9.84
CA PRO A 163 -23.21 -23.66 8.56
C PRO A 163 -22.24 -23.35 7.43
N GLY A 164 -22.34 -24.13 6.34
CA GLY A 164 -21.34 -24.30 5.30
C GLY A 164 -20.50 -23.06 4.97
N LYS A 165 -19.17 -23.23 5.01
CA LYS A 165 -18.20 -22.23 4.53
C LYS A 165 -18.62 -21.71 3.16
N ASP A 166 -18.53 -20.39 2.97
CA ASP A 166 -18.82 -19.74 1.69
C ASP A 166 -18.00 -20.39 0.56
N PRO A 167 -18.61 -20.67 -0.61
CA PRO A 167 -17.94 -21.38 -1.70
C PRO A 167 -16.67 -20.68 -2.19
N LYS A 168 -16.57 -19.34 -2.06
CA LYS A 168 -15.37 -18.58 -2.47
C LYS A 168 -14.21 -18.78 -1.51
N VAL A 169 -14.48 -18.88 -0.20
CA VAL A 169 -13.45 -19.16 0.81
C VAL A 169 -12.88 -20.56 0.56
N LYS A 170 -13.78 -21.54 0.40
CA LYS A 170 -13.40 -22.92 0.09
C LYS A 170 -12.58 -23.01 -1.20
N ALA A 171 -12.99 -22.33 -2.27
CA ALA A 171 -12.26 -22.35 -3.54
C ALA A 171 -10.81 -21.85 -3.43
N ILE A 172 -10.53 -20.86 -2.57
CA ILE A 172 -9.15 -20.40 -2.34
C ILE A 172 -8.37 -21.37 -1.46
N GLU A 173 -9.01 -21.91 -0.42
CA GLU A 173 -8.39 -22.91 0.49
C GLU A 173 -7.98 -24.16 -0.29
N ASP A 174 -8.92 -24.75 -1.04
CA ASP A 174 -8.70 -25.92 -1.89
C ASP A 174 -7.58 -25.66 -2.91
N TRP A 175 -7.59 -24.51 -3.58
CA TRP A 175 -6.56 -24.14 -4.55
C TRP A 175 -5.17 -23.94 -3.91
N CYS A 176 -5.09 -23.33 -2.72
CA CYS A 176 -3.84 -23.18 -1.99
C CYS A 176 -3.28 -24.55 -1.57
N GLU A 177 -4.13 -25.47 -1.14
CA GLU A 177 -3.75 -26.84 -0.79
C GLU A 177 -3.21 -27.59 -2.01
N GLU A 178 -3.93 -27.57 -3.14
CA GLU A 178 -3.49 -28.17 -4.41
C GLU A 178 -2.16 -27.58 -4.89
N SER A 179 -1.98 -26.27 -4.73
CA SER A 179 -0.78 -25.55 -5.15
C SER A 179 0.36 -25.58 -4.12
N LYS A 180 0.17 -26.26 -2.97
CA LYS A 180 1.12 -26.31 -1.84
C LYS A 180 1.54 -24.93 -1.33
N LEU A 181 0.61 -23.97 -1.36
CA LEU A 181 0.78 -22.61 -0.83
C LEU A 181 0.29 -22.53 0.61
N LEU A 182 0.94 -21.71 1.43
CA LEU A 182 0.47 -21.45 2.79
C LEU A 182 -0.56 -20.32 2.75
N ILE A 183 -1.73 -20.55 3.36
CA ILE A 183 -2.78 -19.55 3.52
C ILE A 183 -2.87 -19.11 4.98
N GLN A 184 -2.99 -17.81 5.21
CA GLN A 184 -3.20 -17.24 6.53
C GLN A 184 -4.27 -16.16 6.51
N TRP A 185 -5.26 -16.32 7.38
CA TRP A 185 -6.36 -15.39 7.56
C TRP A 185 -6.11 -14.46 8.74
N TYR A 186 -6.48 -13.19 8.57
CA TYR A 186 -6.40 -12.18 9.61
C TYR A 186 -7.76 -11.51 9.75
N ASP A 187 -8.28 -11.50 10.97
CA ASP A 187 -9.52 -10.81 11.29
C ASP A 187 -9.19 -9.34 11.56
N VAL A 188 -9.91 -8.45 10.88
CA VAL A 188 -9.70 -7.01 10.97
C VAL A 188 -10.93 -6.40 11.60
N THR A 189 -10.76 -5.57 12.61
CA THR A 189 -11.87 -4.90 13.28
C THR A 189 -11.79 -3.39 13.07
N SER A 190 -12.96 -2.76 12.90
CA SER A 190 -13.08 -1.31 12.95
C SER A 190 -12.63 -0.79 14.31
N LYS A 191 -12.32 0.50 14.39
CA LYS A 191 -12.00 1.19 15.66
C LYS A 191 -13.11 1.05 16.69
N ASP A 192 -14.36 0.97 16.22
CA ASP A 192 -15.55 0.84 17.06
C ASP A 192 -15.81 -0.62 17.47
N GLY A 193 -15.13 -1.58 16.85
CA GLY A 193 -15.27 -3.02 17.11
C GLY A 193 -16.55 -3.65 16.56
N GLU A 194 -17.52 -2.85 16.07
CA GLU A 194 -18.82 -3.34 15.57
C GLU A 194 -18.77 -3.90 14.15
N LEU A 195 -17.82 -3.42 13.35
CA LEU A 195 -17.66 -3.83 11.95
C LEU A 195 -16.37 -4.61 11.76
N HIS A 196 -16.47 -5.63 10.95
CA HIS A 196 -15.44 -6.60 10.64
C HIS A 196 -14.98 -6.43 9.18
N GLY A 197 -13.69 -6.64 8.98
CA GLY A 197 -13.02 -6.83 7.71
C GLY A 197 -12.20 -8.12 7.80
N ALA A 198 -11.62 -8.53 6.69
CA ALA A 198 -10.71 -9.66 6.65
C ALA A 198 -9.52 -9.34 5.76
N ALA A 199 -8.39 -9.96 6.07
CA ALA A 199 -7.28 -10.06 5.16
C ALA A 199 -6.82 -11.50 5.02
N ILE A 200 -6.30 -11.82 3.84
CA ILE A 200 -5.71 -13.11 3.52
C ILE A 200 -4.31 -12.89 2.98
N ARG A 201 -3.35 -13.61 3.54
CA ARG A 201 -1.98 -13.73 3.03
C ARG A 201 -1.81 -15.10 2.40
N ILE A 202 -1.45 -15.12 1.12
CA ILE A 202 -1.12 -16.34 0.37
C ILE A 202 0.39 -16.33 0.15
N LEU A 203 1.11 -17.30 0.73
CA LEU A 203 2.55 -17.39 0.69
C LEU A 203 2.99 -18.55 -0.21
N ALA A 204 3.82 -18.24 -1.18
CA ALA A 204 4.60 -19.21 -1.94
C ALA A 204 5.93 -19.49 -1.24
N THR A 205 6.63 -18.44 -0.82
CA THR A 205 7.87 -18.51 -0.05
C THR A 205 7.85 -17.42 1.03
N SER A 206 8.84 -17.41 1.92
CA SER A 206 8.94 -16.36 2.96
C SER A 206 9.09 -14.95 2.39
N HIS A 207 9.53 -14.82 1.13
CA HIS A 207 9.70 -13.55 0.44
C HIS A 207 8.73 -13.33 -0.73
N SER A 208 8.00 -14.37 -1.14
CA SER A 208 7.01 -14.32 -2.21
C SER A 208 5.63 -14.61 -1.65
N PHE A 209 4.86 -13.55 -1.42
CA PHE A 209 3.50 -13.64 -0.94
C PHE A 209 2.62 -12.54 -1.53
N ARG A 210 1.32 -12.76 -1.52
CA ARG A 210 0.31 -11.75 -1.85
C ARG A 210 -0.64 -11.55 -0.68
N VAL A 211 -1.08 -10.30 -0.51
CA VAL A 211 -2.04 -9.92 0.52
C VAL A 211 -3.25 -9.30 -0.15
N TYR A 212 -4.42 -9.78 0.24
CA TYR A 212 -5.69 -9.21 -0.15
C TYR A 212 -6.46 -8.84 1.12
N SER A 213 -7.27 -7.78 1.05
CA SER A 213 -8.05 -7.35 2.21
C SER A 213 -9.38 -6.71 1.81
N THR A 214 -10.32 -6.71 2.75
CA THR A 214 -11.56 -5.94 2.73
C THR A 214 -11.54 -4.85 3.81
N PRO A 215 -12.25 -3.73 3.60
CA PRO A 215 -12.41 -2.73 4.64
C PRO A 215 -13.33 -3.28 5.74
N ALA A 216 -13.24 -2.72 6.95
CA ALA A 216 -14.08 -3.13 8.08
C ALA A 216 -15.52 -2.59 7.93
N LEU A 217 -16.30 -3.20 7.04
CA LEU A 217 -17.67 -2.79 6.68
C LEU A 217 -18.74 -3.85 6.95
N TYR A 218 -18.34 -5.07 7.32
CA TYR A 218 -19.24 -6.22 7.44
C TYR A 218 -19.67 -6.42 8.89
N LYS A 219 -20.85 -6.99 9.11
CA LYS A 219 -21.32 -7.27 10.47
C LYS A 219 -20.72 -8.55 11.04
N ASP A 220 -20.40 -9.50 10.17
CA ASP A 220 -19.90 -10.82 10.54
C ASP A 220 -18.52 -11.08 9.93
N VAL A 221 -17.67 -11.78 10.68
CA VAL A 221 -16.32 -12.19 10.22
C VAL A 221 -16.41 -13.15 9.02
N THR A 222 -17.42 -14.01 8.97
CA THR A 222 -17.66 -14.95 7.87
C THR A 222 -17.97 -14.22 6.57
N GLU A 223 -18.84 -13.20 6.62
CA GLU A 223 -19.16 -12.33 5.48
C GLU A 223 -17.92 -11.54 5.02
N ALA A 224 -17.13 -11.02 5.96
CA ALA A 224 -15.89 -10.32 5.66
C ALA A 224 -14.86 -11.22 4.95
N LYS A 225 -14.71 -12.48 5.40
CA LYS A 225 -13.83 -13.49 4.78
C LYS A 225 -14.32 -13.87 3.38
N ALA A 226 -15.62 -14.08 3.20
CA ALA A 226 -16.21 -14.37 1.89
C ALA A 226 -16.00 -13.20 0.90
N ALA A 227 -16.18 -11.96 1.36
CA ALA A 227 -15.90 -10.78 0.56
C ALA A 227 -14.41 -10.66 0.20
N CYS A 228 -13.52 -10.92 1.17
CA CYS A 228 -12.07 -10.91 0.95
C CYS A 228 -11.62 -12.00 -0.04
N ALA A 229 -12.20 -13.19 0.05
CA ALA A 229 -11.99 -14.24 -0.95
C ALA A 229 -12.45 -13.79 -2.35
N GLY A 230 -13.61 -13.13 -2.44
CA GLY A 230 -14.10 -12.55 -3.69
C GLY A 230 -13.12 -11.54 -4.30
N VAL A 231 -12.53 -10.65 -3.49
CA VAL A 231 -11.51 -9.69 -3.93
C VAL A 231 -10.25 -10.42 -4.41
N ALA A 232 -9.77 -11.41 -3.66
CA ALA A 232 -8.59 -12.19 -4.01
C ALA A 232 -8.77 -12.93 -5.35
N ILE A 233 -9.91 -13.59 -5.56
CA ILE A 233 -10.22 -14.27 -6.82
C ILE A 233 -10.28 -13.27 -7.99
N ALA A 234 -10.96 -12.13 -7.80
CA ALA A 234 -11.08 -11.10 -8.83
C ALA A 234 -9.74 -10.48 -9.25
N ASP A 235 -8.80 -10.35 -8.31
CA ASP A 235 -7.43 -9.88 -8.56
C ASP A 235 -6.49 -11.01 -9.04
N GLY A 236 -7.03 -12.20 -9.30
CA GLY A 236 -6.30 -13.32 -9.88
C GLY A 236 -5.41 -14.06 -8.89
N ALA A 237 -5.82 -14.18 -7.63
CA ALA A 237 -5.13 -15.01 -6.64
C ALA A 237 -4.90 -16.44 -7.12
N LEU A 238 -5.89 -17.04 -7.80
CA LEU A 238 -5.80 -18.40 -8.36
C LEU A 238 -4.74 -18.55 -9.46
N LYS A 239 -4.21 -17.45 -9.99
CA LYS A 239 -3.11 -17.45 -10.98
C LYS A 239 -1.74 -17.26 -10.34
N PHE A 240 -1.68 -17.07 -9.02
CA PHE A 240 -0.42 -16.86 -8.32
C PHE A 240 0.30 -18.20 -8.14
N THR A 241 1.21 -18.50 -9.06
CA THR A 241 2.08 -19.67 -8.95
C THR A 241 3.33 -19.30 -8.16
N GLY A 242 3.63 -20.06 -7.11
CA GLY A 242 4.93 -20.02 -6.44
C GLY A 242 5.94 -20.90 -7.15
N ASP A 243 7.21 -20.50 -7.21
CA ASP A 243 8.28 -21.46 -7.45
C ASP A 243 8.23 -22.49 -6.32
N ALA A 244 8.21 -23.78 -6.67
CA ALA A 244 7.82 -24.91 -5.82
C ALA A 244 8.77 -25.22 -4.63
N SER A 245 9.49 -24.23 -4.11
CA SER A 245 10.16 -24.34 -2.82
C SER A 245 9.11 -24.33 -1.71
N LEU A 246 9.17 -25.32 -0.83
CA LEU A 246 8.30 -25.39 0.33
C LEU A 246 8.40 -24.08 1.14
N PRO A 247 7.27 -23.46 1.52
CA PRO A 247 7.28 -22.25 2.31
C PRO A 247 7.96 -22.54 3.65
N ALA A 248 8.99 -21.76 4.00
CA ALA A 248 9.57 -21.88 5.34
C ALA A 248 8.53 -21.45 6.37
N ALA A 249 8.47 -22.17 7.49
CA ALA A 249 7.55 -21.87 8.56
C ALA A 249 7.70 -20.39 8.99
N PRO A 250 6.58 -19.71 9.33
CA PRO A 250 6.65 -18.33 9.79
C PRO A 250 7.60 -18.24 10.99
N LEU A 251 8.53 -17.28 10.94
CA LEU A 251 9.46 -17.04 12.04
C LEU A 251 8.67 -16.61 13.28
N VAL A 252 8.47 -17.54 14.20
CA VAL A 252 7.83 -17.29 15.49
C VAL A 252 8.83 -16.56 16.37
N GLY A 253 8.49 -15.35 16.81
CA GLY A 253 9.32 -14.62 17.76
C GLY A 253 9.14 -13.12 17.70
N ARG A 254 9.46 -12.48 18.83
CA ARG A 254 9.55 -11.02 18.95
C ARG A 254 10.61 -10.50 17.98
N MET A 255 10.32 -9.35 17.37
CA MET A 255 11.20 -8.71 16.41
C MET A 255 11.27 -7.21 16.67
N THR A 256 12.48 -6.66 16.64
CA THR A 256 12.66 -5.21 16.70
C THR A 256 12.45 -4.57 15.33
N LEU A 257 12.14 -3.27 15.30
CA LEU A 257 11.97 -2.55 14.04
C LEU A 257 13.25 -2.55 13.19
N GLN A 258 14.42 -2.51 13.84
CA GLN A 258 15.72 -2.53 13.15
C GLN A 258 15.98 -3.90 12.52
N GLU A 259 15.75 -4.99 13.25
CA GLU A 259 15.85 -6.36 12.70
C GLU A 259 14.94 -6.53 11.48
N PHE A 260 13.70 -6.05 11.56
CA PHE A 260 12.78 -6.09 10.43
C PHE A 260 13.31 -5.31 9.22
N TYR A 261 13.83 -4.10 9.46
CA TYR A 261 14.39 -3.24 8.40
C TYR A 261 15.60 -3.87 7.70
N ASP A 262 16.43 -4.59 8.45
CA ASP A 262 17.61 -5.27 7.92
C ASP A 262 17.27 -6.53 7.11
N LEU A 263 16.09 -7.14 7.35
CA LEU A 263 15.58 -8.26 6.56
C LEU A 263 14.90 -7.87 5.24
N LEU A 264 14.62 -6.59 5.02
CA LEU A 264 13.96 -6.16 3.78
C LEU A 264 14.89 -6.31 2.57
N PRO A 265 14.36 -6.67 1.38
CA PRO A 265 15.14 -6.71 0.16
C PRO A 265 15.88 -5.39 -0.10
N ARG A 266 17.18 -5.48 -0.43
CA ARG A 266 18.04 -4.34 -0.74
C ARG A 266 18.45 -4.36 -2.22
N PRO A 267 18.62 -3.18 -2.86
CA PRO A 267 18.35 -1.85 -2.31
C PRO A 267 16.84 -1.57 -2.18
N LEU A 268 16.47 -0.68 -1.25
CA LEU A 268 15.09 -0.22 -1.16
C LEU A 268 14.75 0.63 -2.41
N PRO A 269 13.54 0.49 -3.00
CA PRO A 269 13.16 1.26 -4.18
C PRO A 269 13.16 2.77 -3.99
N GLU A 270 12.98 3.26 -2.77
CA GLU A 270 12.96 4.69 -2.45
C GLU A 270 14.26 5.10 -1.72
N PRO A 271 15.20 5.79 -2.40
CA PRO A 271 16.51 6.11 -1.85
C PRO A 271 16.46 6.99 -0.59
N SER A 272 15.43 7.83 -0.45
CA SER A 272 15.23 8.68 0.72
C SER A 272 15.02 7.88 2.02
N LEU A 273 14.56 6.63 1.90
CA LEU A 273 14.29 5.71 3.01
C LEU A 273 15.40 4.68 3.21
N ALA A 274 16.42 4.66 2.34
CA ALA A 274 17.62 3.84 2.47
C ALA A 274 18.62 4.50 3.43
N LYS A 275 18.28 4.56 4.72
CA LYS A 275 19.14 5.06 5.81
C LYS A 275 19.85 3.90 6.51
N GLN A 276 20.93 4.19 7.22
CA GLN A 276 21.63 3.17 8.03
C GLN A 276 20.81 2.79 9.27
N ASN A 277 20.16 3.76 9.92
CA ASN A 277 19.37 3.56 11.12
C ASN A 277 17.87 3.68 10.84
N VAL A 278 17.08 2.72 11.32
CA VAL A 278 15.62 2.74 11.12
C VAL A 278 14.92 3.90 11.85
N SER A 279 15.52 4.41 12.93
CA SER A 279 14.99 5.54 13.71
C SER A 279 14.90 6.85 12.91
N GLU A 280 15.73 6.99 11.88
CA GLU A 280 15.71 8.15 10.97
C GLU A 280 14.67 7.98 9.84
N VAL A 281 14.15 6.77 9.65
CA VAL A 281 13.29 6.44 8.52
C VAL A 281 11.84 6.81 8.83
N GLN A 282 11.37 7.90 8.22
CA GLN A 282 9.99 8.38 8.34
C GLN A 282 9.05 7.70 7.32
N ALA A 283 9.00 6.36 7.29
CA ALA A 283 8.26 5.60 6.27
C ALA A 283 6.75 5.93 6.24
N VAL A 284 6.12 6.00 7.41
CA VAL A 284 4.69 6.34 7.54
C VAL A 284 4.41 7.76 7.04
N GLY A 285 5.26 8.72 7.42
CA GLY A 285 5.15 10.10 6.99
C GLY A 285 5.31 10.25 5.48
N TRP A 286 6.34 9.59 4.92
CA TRP A 286 6.59 9.56 3.48
C TRP A 286 5.42 8.96 2.70
N LEU A 287 4.86 7.83 3.16
CA LEU A 287 3.73 7.19 2.46
C LEU A 287 2.49 8.09 2.48
N ASN A 288 2.16 8.66 3.64
CA ASN A 288 1.02 9.56 3.77
C ASN A 288 1.20 10.81 2.90
N GLN A 289 2.40 11.40 2.89
CA GLN A 289 2.70 12.54 2.02
C GLN A 289 2.59 12.18 0.54
N THR A 290 3.05 11.00 0.14
CA THR A 290 3.01 10.54 -1.25
C THR A 290 1.56 10.31 -1.71
N VAL A 291 0.75 9.64 -0.89
CA VAL A 291 -0.70 9.48 -1.12
C VAL A 291 -1.37 10.86 -1.24
N GLN A 292 -1.11 11.77 -0.31
CA GLN A 292 -1.67 13.13 -0.34
C GLN A 292 -1.16 14.00 -1.49
N SER A 293 0.02 13.72 -2.04
CA SER A 293 0.55 14.42 -3.22
C SER A 293 -0.13 13.97 -4.50
N THR A 294 -0.69 12.75 -4.49
CA THR A 294 -1.39 12.10 -5.60
C THR A 294 -2.87 12.52 -5.64
N ARG A 295 -3.14 13.80 -5.40
CA ARG A 295 -4.52 14.33 -5.32
C ARG A 295 -5.30 14.14 -6.61
N GLY A 296 -6.59 13.81 -6.49
CA GLY A 296 -7.47 13.53 -7.62
C GLY A 296 -7.56 12.04 -7.95
N SER A 297 -6.71 11.22 -7.31
CA SER A 297 -6.73 9.77 -7.43
C SER A 297 -7.78 9.10 -6.56
N GLN A 298 -8.31 9.82 -5.56
CA GLN A 298 -9.16 9.28 -4.51
C GLN A 298 -8.53 8.19 -3.65
N LEU A 299 -7.20 8.20 -3.54
CA LEU A 299 -6.47 7.24 -2.73
C LEU A 299 -6.69 7.46 -1.24
N GLN A 300 -6.92 6.37 -0.51
CA GLN A 300 -7.02 6.38 0.95
C GLN A 300 -6.12 5.30 1.54
N ALA A 301 -5.15 5.72 2.35
CA ALA A 301 -4.32 4.80 3.12
C ALA A 301 -4.94 4.57 4.51
N GLU A 302 -5.20 3.30 4.83
CA GLU A 302 -5.76 2.86 6.10
C GLU A 302 -4.80 1.88 6.78
N TYR A 303 -4.51 2.13 8.05
CA TYR A 303 -3.65 1.28 8.88
C TYR A 303 -4.51 0.62 9.95
N MET A 304 -4.66 -0.70 9.85
CA MET A 304 -5.51 -1.50 10.71
C MET A 304 -4.63 -2.36 11.62
N PRO A 305 -4.56 -2.05 12.93
CA PRO A 305 -3.80 -2.85 13.87
C PRO A 305 -4.51 -4.18 14.14
N PHE A 306 -3.74 -5.23 14.35
CA PHE A 306 -4.22 -6.47 14.96
C PHE A 306 -3.23 -6.92 16.05
N THR A 307 -3.66 -7.80 16.93
CA THR A 307 -2.84 -8.26 18.06
C THR A 307 -2.95 -9.78 18.19
N GLU A 308 -1.82 -10.44 18.33
CA GLU A 308 -1.71 -11.89 18.53
C GLU A 308 -0.68 -12.13 19.62
N ASN A 309 -0.99 -12.97 20.61
CA ASN A 309 -0.06 -13.30 21.70
C ASN A 309 0.58 -12.07 22.37
N SER A 310 -0.20 -11.00 22.61
CA SER A 310 0.25 -9.69 23.14
C SER A 310 1.22 -8.89 22.27
N LEU A 311 1.49 -9.35 21.05
CA LEU A 311 2.33 -8.67 20.06
C LEU A 311 1.44 -7.96 19.04
N SER A 312 1.94 -6.85 18.51
CA SER A 312 1.23 -5.99 17.57
C SER A 312 1.65 -6.32 16.14
N GLY A 313 0.65 -6.51 15.27
CA GLY A 313 0.78 -6.57 13.81
C GLY A 313 0.02 -5.42 13.17
N TYR A 314 0.26 -5.18 11.89
CA TYR A 314 -0.44 -4.14 11.14
C TYR A 314 -0.75 -4.58 9.71
N LEU A 315 -1.95 -4.25 9.27
CA LEU A 315 -2.38 -4.29 7.89
C LEU A 315 -2.43 -2.86 7.35
N LEU A 316 -1.75 -2.61 6.24
CA LEU A 316 -1.86 -1.39 5.46
C LEU A 316 -2.68 -1.68 4.22
N ARG A 317 -3.77 -0.95 4.04
CA ARG A 317 -4.60 -0.97 2.85
C ARG A 317 -4.52 0.40 2.19
N ILE A 318 -4.21 0.44 0.89
CA ILE A 318 -4.32 1.65 0.08
C ILE A 318 -5.46 1.42 -0.91
N ASP A 319 -6.59 2.02 -0.61
CA ASP A 319 -7.84 1.90 -1.34
C ASP A 319 -7.93 2.95 -2.45
N ARG A 320 -8.46 2.55 -3.60
CA ARG A 320 -8.87 3.42 -4.70
C ARG A 320 -10.32 3.06 -5.05
N PRO A 321 -11.16 3.98 -5.56
CA PRO A 321 -12.58 3.68 -5.82
C PRO A 321 -12.81 2.53 -6.81
N ASP A 322 -11.84 2.26 -7.69
CA ASP A 322 -11.86 1.03 -8.48
C ASP A 322 -11.43 -0.14 -7.59
N PRO A 323 -12.32 -1.12 -7.33
CA PRO A 323 -12.02 -2.25 -6.46
C PRO A 323 -10.84 -3.09 -6.95
N LYS A 324 -10.49 -3.02 -8.25
CA LYS A 324 -9.34 -3.74 -8.82
C LYS A 324 -7.99 -3.09 -8.52
N GLU A 325 -7.98 -1.88 -7.94
CA GLU A 325 -6.77 -1.09 -7.74
C GLU A 325 -6.43 -0.91 -6.25
N CYS A 326 -6.90 -1.81 -5.39
CA CYS A 326 -6.52 -1.84 -3.98
C CYS A 326 -5.15 -2.52 -3.79
N LYS A 327 -4.30 -1.94 -2.95
CA LYS A 327 -3.02 -2.56 -2.54
C LYS A 327 -3.01 -2.81 -1.04
N SER A 328 -2.74 -4.06 -0.66
CA SER A 328 -2.68 -4.49 0.75
C SER A 328 -1.29 -5.00 1.08
N TYR A 329 -0.83 -4.67 2.29
CA TYR A 329 0.46 -5.08 2.83
C TYR A 329 0.27 -5.45 4.29
N ILE A 330 0.90 -6.51 4.76
CA ILE A 330 0.73 -6.97 6.13
C ILE A 330 2.08 -7.32 6.76
N VAL A 331 2.22 -7.04 8.05
CA VAL A 331 3.31 -7.53 8.89
C VAL A 331 2.71 -8.27 10.08
N ASP A 332 3.27 -9.43 10.37
CA ASP A 332 2.80 -10.30 11.46
C ASP A 332 2.91 -9.62 12.82
N ALA A 333 2.14 -10.13 13.78
CA ALA A 333 2.14 -9.68 15.15
C ALA A 333 3.43 -10.10 15.87
N ARG A 334 4.50 -9.36 15.63
CA ARG A 334 5.85 -9.64 16.15
C ARG A 334 6.46 -8.49 16.97
N PHE A 335 5.81 -7.33 16.99
CA PHE A 335 6.36 -6.12 17.61
C PHE A 335 5.70 -5.86 18.96
N HIS A 336 6.48 -5.48 19.98
CA HIS A 336 5.90 -5.04 21.27
C HIS A 336 5.15 -3.72 21.15
N LYS A 337 5.64 -2.80 20.31
CA LYS A 337 5.05 -1.48 20.13
C LYS A 337 4.22 -1.43 18.85
N ARG A 338 2.97 -0.97 18.97
CA ARG A 338 2.10 -0.70 17.81
C ARG A 338 2.72 0.26 16.80
N GLY A 339 3.44 1.29 17.27
CA GLY A 339 4.12 2.24 16.40
C GLY A 339 5.20 1.61 15.51
N ASP A 340 5.90 0.60 16.03
CA ASP A 340 6.94 -0.12 15.31
C ASP A 340 6.32 -1.01 14.23
N ALA A 341 5.28 -1.78 14.57
CA ALA A 341 4.53 -2.57 13.59
C ALA A 341 3.92 -1.70 12.46
N LYS A 342 3.39 -0.52 12.81
CA LYS A 342 2.87 0.43 11.83
C LYS A 342 3.97 0.95 10.88
N THR A 343 5.17 1.17 11.40
CA THR A 343 6.31 1.60 10.58
C THR A 343 6.83 0.46 9.72
N ALA A 344 6.89 -0.75 10.27
CA ALA A 344 7.28 -1.97 9.56
C ALA A 344 6.37 -2.25 8.36
N VAL A 345 5.04 -2.14 8.49
CA VAL A 345 4.14 -2.35 7.34
C VAL A 345 4.32 -1.30 6.24
N ALA A 346 4.61 -0.04 6.60
CA ALA A 346 4.92 1.00 5.63
C ALA A 346 6.24 0.72 4.89
N LEU A 347 7.26 0.25 5.61
CA LEU A 347 8.54 -0.17 5.03
C LEU A 347 8.38 -1.40 4.11
N MET A 348 7.56 -2.37 4.51
CA MET A 348 7.21 -3.52 3.67
C MET A 348 6.58 -3.05 2.36
N ALA A 349 5.58 -2.15 2.43
CA ALA A 349 4.96 -1.59 1.23
C ALA A 349 5.96 -0.86 0.31
N VAL A 350 6.88 -0.09 0.90
CA VAL A 350 7.98 0.56 0.16
C VAL A 350 8.88 -0.45 -0.53
N SER A 351 9.29 -1.51 0.19
CA SER A 351 10.15 -2.56 -0.37
C SER A 351 9.49 -3.30 -1.53
N GLN A 352 8.15 -3.39 -1.53
CA GLN A 352 7.35 -3.99 -2.60
C GLN A 352 7.00 -2.99 -3.72
N GLY A 353 7.60 -1.81 -3.75
CA GLY A 353 7.44 -0.85 -4.86
C GLY A 353 6.16 -0.03 -4.84
N VAL A 354 5.52 0.16 -3.67
CA VAL A 354 4.30 1.00 -3.57
C VAL A 354 4.51 2.42 -4.09
N GLY A 355 5.74 2.95 -3.99
CA GLY A 355 6.10 4.27 -4.49
C GLY A 355 5.98 4.40 -6.01
N GLU A 356 6.42 3.40 -6.76
CA GLU A 356 6.29 3.39 -8.23
C GLU A 356 4.83 3.33 -8.66
N TRP A 357 4.04 2.50 -7.96
CA TRP A 357 2.60 2.42 -8.20
C TRP A 357 1.91 3.76 -7.92
N LEU A 358 2.20 4.43 -6.80
CA LEU A 358 1.65 5.76 -6.49
C LEU A 358 2.08 6.81 -7.55
N LYS A 359 3.35 6.79 -7.98
CA LYS A 359 3.85 7.68 -9.05
C LYS A 359 3.15 7.42 -10.39
N LYS A 360 2.81 6.17 -10.70
CA LYS A 360 2.00 5.82 -11.88
C LYS A 360 0.59 6.40 -11.77
N VAL A 361 -0.09 6.18 -10.65
CA VAL A 361 -1.43 6.74 -10.39
C VAL A 361 -1.42 8.27 -10.49
N ALA A 362 -0.39 8.94 -9.95
CA ALA A 362 -0.24 10.38 -10.04
C ALA A 362 -0.14 10.91 -11.47
N ARG A 363 0.54 10.16 -12.36
CA ARG A 363 0.61 10.50 -13.80
C ARG A 363 -0.75 10.33 -14.46
N ASP A 364 -1.47 9.25 -14.16
CA ASP A 364 -2.78 8.93 -14.77
C ASP A 364 -3.88 9.95 -14.37
N VAL A 365 -3.74 10.58 -13.20
CA VAL A 365 -4.68 11.60 -12.70
C VAL A 365 -4.41 12.98 -13.31
N ASN A 366 -3.21 13.25 -13.80
CA ASN A 366 -2.85 14.56 -14.36
C ASN A 366 -3.37 14.74 -15.79
N LYS A 367 -4.69 14.79 -15.95
CA LYS A 367 -5.39 14.85 -17.24
C LYS A 367 -5.49 16.24 -17.85
N ILE A 368 -5.23 17.31 -17.07
CA ILE A 368 -5.37 18.69 -17.55
C ILE A 368 -4.09 19.17 -18.22
N THR A 369 -4.15 19.39 -19.53
CA THR A 369 -3.05 19.97 -20.29
C THR A 369 -3.07 21.51 -20.23
N GLN A 370 -1.94 22.13 -20.58
CA GLN A 370 -1.88 23.60 -20.69
C GLN A 370 -2.80 24.14 -21.79
N GLU A 371 -3.04 23.35 -22.84
CA GLU A 371 -3.96 23.70 -23.91
C GLU A 371 -5.41 23.75 -23.42
N MET A 372 -5.85 22.78 -22.62
CA MET A 372 -7.18 22.80 -22.00
C MET A 372 -7.41 24.07 -21.15
N LYS A 373 -6.38 24.53 -20.43
CA LYS A 373 -6.44 25.79 -19.68
C LYS A 373 -6.66 27.00 -20.61
N ARG A 374 -5.94 27.06 -21.73
CA ARG A 374 -6.15 28.10 -22.76
C ARG A 374 -7.56 28.05 -23.36
N ILE A 375 -8.10 26.84 -23.57
CA ILE A 375 -9.49 26.68 -24.02
C ILE A 375 -10.44 27.29 -23.00
N LYS A 376 -10.33 26.96 -21.70
CA LYS A 376 -11.17 27.57 -20.66
C LYS A 376 -11.07 29.10 -20.67
N ASP A 377 -9.86 29.65 -20.73
CA ASP A 377 -9.62 31.10 -20.64
C ASP A 377 -10.23 31.86 -21.83
N THR A 378 -10.31 31.22 -23.01
CA THR A 378 -10.93 31.80 -24.21
C THR A 378 -12.43 31.49 -24.32
N PHE A 379 -12.87 30.32 -23.86
CA PHE A 379 -14.24 29.83 -23.94
C PHE A 379 -15.15 30.51 -22.92
N LEU A 380 -14.72 30.63 -21.67
CA LEU A 380 -15.58 31.11 -20.58
C LEU A 380 -16.05 32.56 -20.76
N PRO A 381 -15.19 33.53 -21.18
CA PRO A 381 -15.65 34.89 -21.48
C PRO A 381 -16.66 34.93 -22.65
N LYS A 382 -16.46 34.11 -23.67
CA LYS A 382 -17.41 34.00 -24.80
C LYS A 382 -18.74 33.42 -24.35
N LEU A 383 -18.72 32.35 -23.56
CA LEU A 383 -19.92 31.74 -22.98
C LEU A 383 -20.69 32.76 -22.12
N ASN A 384 -20.01 33.46 -21.21
CA ASN A 384 -20.64 34.49 -20.37
C ASN A 384 -21.32 35.58 -21.20
N LYS A 385 -20.67 36.05 -22.27
CA LYS A 385 -21.23 37.05 -23.18
C LYS A 385 -22.50 36.54 -23.86
N GLU A 386 -22.48 35.31 -24.39
CA GLU A 386 -23.65 34.74 -25.06
C GLU A 386 -24.81 34.48 -24.09
N CYS A 387 -24.56 33.96 -22.89
CA CYS A 387 -25.61 33.77 -21.88
C CYS A 387 -26.23 35.12 -21.46
N GLN A 388 -25.40 36.15 -21.28
CA GLN A 388 -25.89 37.51 -20.98
C GLN A 388 -26.80 38.06 -22.09
N ILE A 389 -26.49 37.74 -23.34
CA ILE A 389 -27.27 38.16 -24.53
C ILE A 389 -28.55 37.31 -24.68
N SER A 390 -28.55 36.04 -24.28
CA SER A 390 -29.69 35.12 -24.47
C SER A 390 -30.78 35.29 -23.43
N ASN A 391 -30.43 35.21 -22.15
CA ASN A 391 -31.39 35.23 -21.04
C ASN A 391 -31.00 36.19 -19.91
N GLY A 392 -29.78 36.75 -19.97
CA GLY A 392 -29.25 37.61 -18.91
C GLY A 392 -28.78 36.84 -17.67
N GLU A 393 -28.71 35.51 -17.74
CA GLU A 393 -28.20 34.65 -16.68
C GLU A 393 -26.72 34.30 -16.93
N GLN A 394 -25.98 34.02 -15.86
CA GLN A 394 -24.61 33.54 -15.96
C GLN A 394 -24.56 32.01 -15.88
N PRO A 395 -23.58 31.36 -16.56
CA PRO A 395 -23.37 29.93 -16.41
C PRO A 395 -23.06 29.59 -14.95
N THR A 396 -23.67 28.53 -14.42
CA THR A 396 -23.46 28.10 -13.03
C THR A 396 -22.60 26.84 -12.98
N PHE A 397 -21.66 26.82 -12.02
CA PHE A 397 -20.75 25.69 -11.81
C PHE A 397 -21.01 25.05 -10.45
N GLU A 398 -21.49 23.82 -10.44
CA GLU A 398 -21.63 23.01 -9.23
C GLU A 398 -20.43 22.07 -9.14
N CYS A 399 -19.53 22.31 -8.19
CA CYS A 399 -18.34 21.46 -7.98
C CYS A 399 -18.52 20.63 -6.73
N LYS A 400 -18.28 19.32 -6.82
CA LYS A 400 -18.35 18.40 -5.68
C LYS A 400 -16.98 17.78 -5.43
N SER A 401 -16.59 17.66 -4.17
CA SER A 401 -15.36 17.01 -3.75
C SER A 401 -15.66 15.66 -3.13
N GLN A 402 -14.93 14.61 -3.52
CA GLN A 402 -15.01 13.27 -2.94
C GLN A 402 -13.60 12.70 -2.79
N ARG A 403 -13.23 12.31 -1.57
CA ARG A 403 -11.94 11.64 -1.24
C ARG A 403 -10.69 12.31 -1.84
N ASP A 404 -10.63 13.65 -1.91
CA ASP A 404 -9.53 14.45 -2.53
C ASP A 404 -9.65 14.78 -4.03
N ALA A 405 -10.62 14.19 -4.73
CA ALA A 405 -10.91 14.49 -6.12
C ALA A 405 -12.11 15.42 -6.27
N TRP A 406 -12.14 16.14 -7.39
CA TRP A 406 -13.19 17.09 -7.72
C TRP A 406 -13.94 16.64 -8.98
N SER A 407 -15.26 16.76 -8.96
CA SER A 407 -16.12 16.81 -10.15
C SER A 407 -16.67 18.22 -10.34
N CYS A 408 -17.14 18.50 -11.55
CA CYS A 408 -17.78 19.76 -11.87
C CYS A 408 -18.91 19.54 -12.87
N THR A 409 -20.04 20.17 -12.59
CA THR A 409 -21.19 20.28 -13.49
C THR A 409 -21.37 21.74 -13.88
N LEU A 410 -21.32 22.03 -15.17
CA LEU A 410 -21.68 23.30 -15.77
C LEU A 410 -23.14 23.25 -16.20
N ARG A 411 -23.96 24.16 -15.68
CA ARG A 411 -25.36 24.33 -16.08
C ARG A 411 -25.53 25.65 -16.83
N VAL A 412 -26.17 25.58 -17.99
CA VAL A 412 -26.51 26.74 -18.80
C VAL A 412 -27.98 26.65 -19.20
N ASN A 413 -28.72 27.71 -18.92
CA ASN A 413 -30.10 27.85 -19.39
C ASN A 413 -30.07 28.27 -20.88
N LEU A 414 -30.70 27.48 -21.73
CA LEU A 414 -30.79 27.69 -23.17
C LEU A 414 -32.09 28.39 -23.58
N SER A 415 -33.02 28.61 -22.64
CA SER A 415 -34.29 29.27 -22.96
C SER A 415 -34.07 30.74 -23.32
N PRO A 416 -34.64 31.23 -24.44
CA PRO A 416 -34.65 32.65 -24.77
C PRO A 416 -35.62 33.44 -23.88
N THR A 417 -36.65 32.77 -23.35
CA THR A 417 -37.70 33.39 -22.53
C THR A 417 -37.27 33.37 -21.07
N LYS A 418 -37.18 34.56 -20.46
CA LYS A 418 -36.95 34.69 -19.01
C LYS A 418 -38.03 33.91 -18.24
N GLY A 419 -37.60 33.01 -17.36
CA GLY A 419 -38.48 32.20 -16.51
C GLY A 419 -38.77 30.79 -17.03
N GLN A 420 -38.60 30.51 -18.32
CA GLN A 420 -38.66 29.14 -18.84
C GLN A 420 -37.28 28.48 -18.65
N ARG A 421 -37.26 27.28 -18.05
CA ARG A 421 -36.02 26.56 -17.74
C ARG A 421 -35.76 25.49 -18.80
N ASP A 422 -34.85 25.78 -19.73
CA ASP A 422 -34.27 24.76 -20.60
C ASP A 422 -32.80 24.59 -20.21
N LEU A 423 -32.56 23.84 -19.14
CA LEU A 423 -31.24 23.68 -18.54
C LEU A 423 -30.48 22.58 -19.27
N ARG A 424 -29.32 22.93 -19.83
CA ARG A 424 -28.35 21.96 -20.34
C ARG A 424 -27.21 21.80 -19.34
N GLU A 425 -26.91 20.55 -19.02
CA GLU A 425 -25.88 20.20 -18.04
C GLU A 425 -24.72 19.49 -18.72
N PHE A 426 -23.50 19.90 -18.37
CA PHE A 426 -22.27 19.24 -18.77
C PHE A 426 -21.56 18.82 -17.48
N SER A 427 -21.37 17.51 -17.29
CA SER A 427 -20.68 17.00 -16.10
C SER A 427 -19.41 16.27 -16.48
N VAL A 428 -18.40 16.40 -15.62
CA VAL A 428 -17.17 15.61 -15.65
C VAL A 428 -17.03 14.79 -14.36
N PRO A 429 -16.50 13.55 -14.43
CA PRO A 429 -16.43 12.67 -13.27
C PRO A 429 -15.46 13.18 -12.20
N THR A 430 -15.57 12.63 -10.99
CA THR A 430 -14.74 13.01 -9.83
C THR A 430 -13.33 12.45 -9.97
N GLN A 431 -12.46 13.09 -10.75
CA GLN A 431 -11.11 12.59 -11.02
C GLN A 431 -10.05 13.70 -11.13
N TYR A 432 -10.41 14.92 -10.75
CA TYR A 432 -9.53 16.09 -10.89
C TYR A 432 -8.92 16.48 -9.55
N ARG A 433 -7.65 16.88 -9.58
CA ARG A 433 -6.86 17.24 -8.41
C ARG A 433 -7.42 18.41 -7.60
N ASN A 434 -8.07 19.37 -8.25
CA ASN A 434 -8.62 20.56 -7.62
C ASN A 434 -9.85 21.07 -8.38
N GLN A 435 -10.59 22.00 -7.75
CA GLN A 435 -11.78 22.59 -8.33
C GLN A 435 -11.52 23.32 -9.65
N SER A 436 -10.37 23.99 -9.79
CA SER A 436 -10.02 24.73 -11.02
C SER A 436 -9.86 23.78 -12.21
N ASP A 437 -9.18 22.65 -11.99
CA ASP A 437 -8.96 21.61 -12.99
C ASP A 437 -10.28 20.96 -13.42
N ALA A 438 -11.19 20.69 -12.48
CA ALA A 438 -12.53 20.20 -12.81
C ALA A 438 -13.33 21.21 -13.65
N LYS A 439 -13.21 22.51 -13.34
CA LYS A 439 -13.80 23.59 -14.16
C LYS A 439 -13.19 23.68 -15.56
N VAL A 440 -11.87 23.51 -15.68
CA VAL A 440 -11.19 23.46 -17.00
C VAL A 440 -11.76 22.31 -17.82
N ALA A 441 -11.86 21.12 -17.24
CA ALA A 441 -12.37 19.95 -17.93
C ALA A 441 -13.82 20.12 -18.40
N VAL A 442 -14.69 20.65 -17.54
CA VAL A 442 -16.11 20.84 -17.92
C VAL A 442 -16.27 21.90 -19.02
N CYS A 443 -15.46 22.97 -18.98
CA CYS A 443 -15.41 23.95 -20.07
C CYS A 443 -14.93 23.33 -21.37
N CYS A 444 -13.89 22.48 -21.34
CA CYS A 444 -13.42 21.79 -22.54
C CYS A 444 -14.49 20.84 -23.11
N LYS A 445 -15.18 20.10 -22.24
CA LYS A 445 -16.31 19.24 -22.66
C LYS A 445 -17.42 20.06 -23.32
N ALA A 446 -17.84 21.16 -22.69
CA ALA A 446 -18.87 22.04 -23.24
C ALA A 446 -18.44 22.74 -24.55
N ALA A 447 -17.16 23.09 -24.68
CA ALA A 447 -16.59 23.65 -25.91
C ALA A 447 -16.60 22.62 -27.05
N ASN A 448 -16.21 21.39 -26.77
CA ASN A 448 -16.22 20.29 -27.75
C ASN A 448 -17.64 19.94 -28.21
N GLU A 449 -18.63 20.08 -27.33
CA GLU A 449 -20.05 19.94 -27.65
C GLU A 449 -20.67 21.19 -28.31
N ASN A 450 -19.85 22.20 -28.67
CA ASN A 450 -20.26 23.43 -29.35
C ASN A 450 -21.38 24.20 -28.62
N LEU A 451 -21.27 24.33 -27.29
CA LEU A 451 -22.28 25.03 -26.46
C LEU A 451 -22.52 26.49 -26.88
N ILE A 452 -21.47 27.20 -27.30
CA ILE A 452 -21.58 28.60 -27.75
C ILE A 452 -22.44 28.69 -29.02
N GLU A 453 -22.20 27.79 -29.97
CA GLU A 453 -22.96 27.69 -31.21
C GLU A 453 -24.43 27.36 -30.91
N LEU A 454 -24.68 26.43 -29.99
CA LEU A 454 -26.04 26.08 -29.56
C LEU A 454 -26.81 27.29 -28.99
N LEU A 455 -26.15 28.14 -28.20
CA LEU A 455 -26.75 29.39 -27.69
C LEU A 455 -27.03 30.40 -28.81
N ARG A 456 -26.14 30.50 -29.80
CA ARG A 456 -26.29 31.43 -30.94
C ARG A 456 -27.38 31.00 -31.91
N PHE A 457 -27.41 29.73 -32.30
CA PHE A 457 -28.22 29.23 -33.42
C PHE A 457 -29.61 28.72 -33.03
N ARG A 458 -29.92 28.59 -31.74
CA ARG A 458 -31.31 28.46 -31.28
C ARG A 458 -32.17 29.71 -31.54
N ARG A 459 -31.59 30.75 -32.16
CA ARG A 459 -32.27 31.92 -32.71
C ARG A 459 -32.72 31.76 -34.18
N GLU A 460 -32.50 30.58 -34.81
CA GLU A 460 -32.77 30.17 -36.21
C GLU A 460 -31.87 30.75 -37.34
N PRO A 461 -31.66 30.02 -38.49
CA PRO A 461 -32.26 28.75 -38.92
C PRO A 461 -31.33 27.51 -38.89
N SER A 462 -32.00 26.34 -38.86
CA SER A 462 -31.59 24.92 -38.88
C SER A 462 -30.09 24.54 -38.80
N PHE A 463 -29.75 23.77 -37.75
CA PHE A 463 -28.46 23.07 -37.55
C PHE A 463 -27.80 22.47 -38.82
N PRO A 464 -28.54 21.84 -39.77
CA PRO A 464 -27.95 21.39 -41.03
C PRO A 464 -27.30 22.50 -41.89
N GLN A 465 -27.90 23.70 -41.98
CA GLN A 465 -27.32 24.82 -42.74
C GLN A 465 -25.99 25.32 -42.13
N TYR A 466 -25.83 25.21 -40.81
CA TYR A 466 -24.58 25.53 -40.13
C TYR A 466 -23.48 24.50 -40.37
N LEU A 467 -23.81 23.21 -40.34
CA LEU A 467 -22.84 22.16 -40.68
C LEU A 467 -22.34 22.34 -42.12
N GLU A 468 -23.22 22.75 -43.03
CA GLU A 468 -22.84 23.13 -44.39
C GLU A 468 -21.96 24.40 -44.43
N ALA A 469 -22.30 25.46 -43.68
CA ALA A 469 -21.49 26.67 -43.61
C ALA A 469 -20.10 26.45 -42.98
N LYS A 470 -20.00 25.58 -41.97
CA LYS A 470 -18.74 25.19 -41.34
C LYS A 470 -17.89 24.35 -42.29
N LYS A 471 -18.50 23.41 -43.03
CA LYS A 471 -17.82 22.68 -44.12
C LYS A 471 -17.30 23.65 -45.19
N ARG A 472 -18.10 24.64 -45.62
CA ARG A 472 -17.67 25.66 -46.59
C ARG A 472 -16.48 26.47 -46.09
N LYS A 473 -16.50 26.95 -44.84
CA LYS A 473 -15.36 27.68 -44.26
C LYS A 473 -14.09 26.84 -44.14
N GLN A 474 -14.20 25.57 -43.73
CA GLN A 474 -13.04 24.68 -43.70
C GLN A 474 -12.47 24.44 -45.10
N GLN A 475 -13.33 24.35 -46.11
CA GLN A 475 -12.94 24.19 -47.51
C GLN A 475 -12.28 25.46 -48.06
N ASP A 476 -12.78 26.64 -47.70
CA ASP A 476 -12.19 27.93 -48.09
C ASP A 476 -10.82 28.17 -47.40
N ASP A 477 -10.68 27.80 -46.14
CA ASP A 477 -9.41 27.91 -45.39
C ASP A 477 -8.35 26.90 -45.88
N GLU A 478 -8.76 25.78 -46.50
CA GLU A 478 -7.85 24.75 -47.05
C GLU A 478 -7.44 25.05 -48.51
N ILE A 479 -8.23 25.83 -49.25
CA ILE A 479 -7.96 26.21 -50.65
C ILE A 479 -7.11 27.49 -50.79
N GLU A 480 -6.82 28.22 -49.71
CA GLU A 480 -5.90 29.38 -49.74
C GLU A 480 -4.49 29.09 -49.15
N PRO A 481 -3.63 28.25 -49.76
CA PRO A 481 -2.23 28.23 -49.41
C PRO A 481 -1.49 29.39 -50.11
N SER A 482 -0.81 30.21 -49.30
CA SER A 482 0.57 30.67 -49.56
C SER A 482 0.88 31.97 -50.33
N SER A 483 -0.05 32.77 -50.86
CA SER A 483 0.37 33.93 -51.69
C SER A 483 0.75 35.22 -50.94
N LYS A 484 0.45 35.37 -49.64
CA LYS A 484 0.70 36.64 -48.90
C LYS A 484 1.86 36.66 -47.91
N ARG A 485 2.52 35.53 -47.65
CA ARG A 485 3.63 35.48 -46.66
C ARG A 485 5.03 35.75 -47.23
N GLN A 486 5.16 35.98 -48.54
CA GLN A 486 6.46 36.14 -49.21
C GLN A 486 6.91 37.60 -49.41
N LYS A 487 6.13 38.60 -48.97
CA LYS A 487 6.44 40.04 -49.23
C LYS A 487 6.99 40.85 -48.04
N VAL A 488 7.26 40.22 -46.88
CA VAL A 488 7.80 40.93 -45.70
C VAL A 488 9.28 40.59 -45.43
N ALA A 489 9.87 39.63 -46.14
CA ALA A 489 11.27 39.23 -45.96
C ALA A 489 12.28 39.85 -46.96
N GLN A 490 11.85 40.74 -47.87
CA GLN A 490 12.72 41.30 -48.92
C GLN A 490 12.99 42.80 -48.83
N SER A 491 12.61 43.48 -47.73
CA SER A 491 12.81 44.94 -47.59
C SER A 491 13.90 45.34 -46.57
N GLN A 492 14.75 44.41 -46.12
CA GLN A 492 15.85 44.72 -45.19
C GLN A 492 17.20 44.26 -45.71
N THR A 493 17.58 44.71 -46.91
CA THR A 493 18.98 44.72 -47.31
C THR A 493 19.22 45.84 -48.32
N GLN A 494 19.62 47.02 -47.85
CA GLN A 494 20.56 47.96 -48.49
C GLN A 494 20.40 49.37 -47.89
N ALA A 495 21.38 49.81 -47.11
CA ALA A 495 22.06 51.11 -47.23
C ALA A 495 22.99 51.32 -46.02
N SER A 496 24.28 51.23 -46.28
CA SER A 496 25.37 51.53 -45.37
C SER A 496 25.68 53.04 -45.31
N ASN A 497 26.30 53.44 -44.19
CA ASN A 497 27.34 54.47 -44.06
C ASN A 497 27.05 55.90 -44.55
N ASP A 498 26.95 56.84 -43.60
CA ASP A 498 28.01 57.84 -43.34
C ASP A 498 27.51 58.93 -42.39
N ASN A 499 28.18 59.09 -41.24
CA ASN A 499 28.81 60.36 -40.83
C ASN A 499 29.33 60.32 -39.39
N LYS A 500 30.67 60.31 -39.27
CA LYS A 500 31.45 60.70 -38.10
C LYS A 500 31.38 62.21 -37.91
N ARG A 501 31.27 62.71 -36.66
CA ARG A 501 32.09 63.87 -36.26
C ARG A 501 32.35 63.93 -34.75
N LEU A 502 33.61 64.24 -34.46
CA LEU A 502 34.35 64.31 -33.20
C LEU A 502 33.92 65.44 -32.26
N LYS A 503 34.11 65.25 -30.94
CA LYS A 503 35.07 66.06 -30.16
C LYS A 503 35.37 65.49 -28.77
N ALA A 504 36.66 65.47 -28.45
CA ALA A 504 37.27 65.12 -27.17
C ALA A 504 37.62 66.39 -26.35
N GLN A 505 38.14 66.16 -25.12
CA GLN A 505 38.71 67.08 -24.11
C GLN A 505 37.70 67.52 -23.02
N ASN A 506 38.03 67.56 -21.72
CA ASN A 506 39.26 67.31 -20.97
C ASN A 506 38.95 67.14 -19.47
N ALA A 507 39.93 66.58 -18.76
CA ALA A 507 40.18 66.43 -17.31
C ALA A 507 39.43 67.32 -16.30
N HIS A 508 39.01 66.72 -15.15
CA HIS A 508 39.66 66.92 -13.84
C HIS A 508 39.01 66.05 -12.74
N LEU A 509 39.83 65.34 -11.97
CA LEU A 509 39.56 64.82 -10.62
C LEU A 509 39.37 66.01 -9.64
N PRO A 510 38.63 65.89 -8.51
CA PRO A 510 39.14 65.16 -7.33
C PRO A 510 38.10 64.33 -6.55
N ALA A 511 38.64 63.58 -5.60
CA ALA A 511 38.03 62.56 -4.76
C ALA A 511 37.12 63.08 -3.61
N ARG A 512 36.40 62.11 -3.01
CA ARG A 512 35.65 62.05 -1.73
C ARG A 512 34.16 62.44 -1.75
N PRO A 513 33.35 62.01 -0.76
CA PRO A 513 33.16 60.65 -0.21
C PRO A 513 31.65 60.32 0.01
N HIS A 514 31.36 59.09 0.45
CA HIS A 514 30.14 58.64 1.16
C HIS A 514 28.74 59.06 0.68
N GLY A 515 27.95 58.07 0.26
CA GLY A 515 26.50 58.19 0.17
C GLY A 515 25.83 56.83 -0.02
N ARG A 516 25.76 56.03 1.06
CA ARG A 516 24.88 54.85 1.14
C ARG A 516 23.43 55.33 1.03
N PHE A 517 22.74 54.95 -0.04
CA PHE A 517 21.28 55.06 -0.08
C PHE A 517 20.65 53.86 0.65
N PRO A 518 19.55 54.09 1.39
CA PRO A 518 19.03 53.14 2.37
C PRO A 518 18.21 52.05 1.70
N TYR A 519 18.53 50.80 2.04
CA TYR A 519 17.61 49.68 1.89
C TYR A 519 16.45 49.83 2.90
N PRO A 520 15.22 49.44 2.55
CA PRO A 520 14.13 49.34 3.51
C PRO A 520 14.47 48.28 4.58
N PRO A 521 14.17 48.52 5.86
CA PRO A 521 14.55 47.61 6.93
C PRO A 521 13.74 46.31 6.89
N PRO A 522 14.36 45.17 7.29
CA PRO A 522 13.64 43.93 7.53
C PRO A 522 12.75 44.07 8.77
N SER A 523 11.49 43.69 8.63
CA SER A 523 10.55 43.54 9.74
C SER A 523 11.04 42.48 10.72
N TYR A 524 11.57 42.92 11.86
CA TYR A 524 11.86 42.06 13.01
C TYR A 524 10.56 41.57 13.66
N PRO A 525 10.53 40.34 14.19
CA PRO A 525 9.45 39.87 15.05
C PRO A 525 9.45 40.68 16.35
N ARG A 526 8.25 41.13 16.76
CA ARG A 526 8.02 41.76 18.06
C ARG A 526 8.59 40.88 19.18
N TYR A 527 9.42 41.49 20.02
CA TYR A 527 9.76 40.98 21.34
C TYR A 527 8.46 40.66 22.11
N MET A 528 8.31 39.39 22.46
CA MET A 528 7.37 38.95 23.50
C MET A 528 7.83 39.54 24.83
N ALA A 529 6.91 40.15 25.56
CA ALA A 529 7.13 40.60 26.93
C ALA A 529 7.50 39.40 27.83
N PRO A 530 8.32 39.61 28.88
CA PRO A 530 8.61 38.56 29.86
C PRO A 530 7.32 38.11 30.59
N PRO A 531 7.19 36.82 30.92
CA PRO A 531 6.03 36.31 31.64
C PRO A 531 5.98 36.88 33.07
N SER A 532 4.81 37.41 33.43
CA SER A 532 4.48 37.81 34.80
C SER A 532 4.58 36.62 35.77
N PRO A 533 4.97 36.83 37.03
CA PRO A 533 5.03 35.77 38.04
C PRO A 533 3.64 35.18 38.34
N PRO A 534 3.56 33.91 38.77
CA PRO A 534 2.30 33.23 39.02
C PRO A 534 1.54 33.89 40.17
N SER A 535 0.35 34.40 39.84
CA SER A 535 -0.64 34.83 40.81
C SER A 535 -1.13 33.63 41.61
N SER A 536 -0.84 33.65 42.91
CA SER A 536 -1.43 32.79 43.92
C SER A 536 -2.89 33.19 44.14
N ASN A 537 -3.82 32.52 43.45
CA ASN A 537 -5.21 32.44 43.86
C ASN A 537 -5.77 31.04 43.52
N PRO A 538 -6.39 30.34 44.48
CA PRO A 538 -6.94 29.01 44.27
C PRO A 538 -8.20 29.07 43.38
N PRO A 539 -8.44 28.09 42.49
CA PRO A 539 -9.65 28.06 41.69
C PRO A 539 -10.85 27.76 42.58
N SER A 540 -11.78 28.72 42.59
CA SER A 540 -13.11 28.59 43.14
C SER A 540 -13.87 27.46 42.44
N PHE A 541 -14.36 26.53 43.25
CA PHE A 541 -15.34 25.50 42.92
C PHE A 541 -16.51 26.06 42.09
N THR A 542 -16.69 25.55 40.87
CA THR A 542 -17.98 25.59 40.16
C THR A 542 -18.70 24.26 40.36
N PRO A 543 -20.01 24.25 40.66
CA PRO A 543 -20.73 23.04 41.00
C PRO A 543 -20.94 22.13 39.78
N TYR A 544 -20.79 20.84 40.03
CA TYR A 544 -21.08 19.72 39.15
C TYR A 544 -22.45 19.87 38.45
N MET A 545 -22.45 19.77 37.12
CA MET A 545 -23.66 19.39 36.37
C MET A 545 -23.93 17.89 36.57
N PRO A 546 -25.16 17.47 36.89
CA PRO A 546 -25.50 16.06 36.98
C PRO A 546 -25.58 15.45 35.58
N LEU A 547 -24.89 14.33 35.42
CA LEU A 547 -24.99 13.43 34.26
C LEU A 547 -26.46 13.08 34.00
N GLN A 548 -26.95 13.42 32.81
CA GLN A 548 -28.23 12.93 32.31
C GLN A 548 -28.19 11.41 32.22
N ARG A 549 -29.09 10.75 32.98
CA ARG A 549 -29.34 9.32 32.85
C ARG A 549 -29.89 9.01 31.46
N PRO A 550 -29.50 7.90 30.82
CA PRO A 550 -30.15 7.44 29.60
C PRO A 550 -31.63 7.13 29.88
N TYR A 551 -32.48 7.63 29.00
CA TYR A 551 -33.93 7.49 29.04
C TYR A 551 -34.31 6.00 28.99
N ARG A 552 -34.90 5.48 30.07
CA ARG A 552 -35.43 4.11 30.15
C ARG A 552 -36.89 4.16 29.69
N ALA A 553 -37.21 3.48 28.60
CA ALA A 553 -38.60 3.38 28.13
C ALA A 553 -39.49 2.75 29.23
N PRO A 554 -40.72 3.27 29.44
CA PRO A 554 -41.65 2.68 30.40
C PRO A 554 -42.13 1.30 29.92
N PRO A 555 -42.36 0.35 30.84
CA PRO A 555 -42.92 -0.95 30.49
C PRO A 555 -44.38 -0.80 29.99
N PRO A 556 -44.84 -1.73 29.13
CA PRO A 556 -46.20 -1.70 28.61
C PRO A 556 -47.20 -1.92 29.76
N ASN A 557 -48.13 -0.98 29.90
CA ASN A 557 -49.29 -1.11 30.78
C ASN A 557 -50.16 -2.27 30.29
N HIS A 558 -50.14 -3.38 31.03
CA HIS A 558 -51.30 -4.25 31.09
C HIS A 558 -52.33 -3.61 32.02
N ARG A 559 -53.53 -3.36 31.49
CA ARG A 559 -54.75 -3.21 32.29
C ARG A 559 -55.82 -4.17 31.76
N PRO A 560 -56.69 -4.64 32.67
CA PRO A 560 -57.57 -5.79 32.50
C PRO A 560 -58.68 -5.59 31.48
#